data_AF-A9FBK1-F1
#
_entry.id   AF-A9FBK1-F1
#
_cell.length_a   1.000
_cell.length_b   1.000
_cell.length_c   1.000
_cell.angle_alpha   90.00
_cell.angle_beta   90.00
_cell.angle_gamma   90.00
#
_symmetry.space_group_name_H-M   'P 1'
#
loop_
_entity.id
_entity.type
_entity.pdbx_description
1 polymer ?
#
loop_
_entity_poly.entity_id
_entity_poly.type
_entity_poly.pdbx_seq_one_letter_code
_entity_poly.pdbx_strand_id
1 'polypeptide(L)' 'MGWLGYPDEKIRRACREGVEQGFSRFELKVGLDLGDDLRRTALVRDMIGPEHTLMIDGAAGATSPPRRQAHRSP' A
#
# COMPACT_ATOMS: atom_id res chain seq x y z
N MET A 1 3.21 11.63 1.94
CA MET A 1 3.50 11.61 0.48
C MET A 1 3.65 10.15 0.06
N GLY A 2 2.54 9.49 -0.22
CA GLY A 2 2.55 8.06 -0.54
C GLY A 2 2.73 7.80 -2.03
N TRP A 3 3.30 6.65 -2.37
CA TRP A 3 3.87 6.32 -3.68
C TRP A 3 2.80 6.01 -4.76
N LEU A 4 1.75 6.82 -4.82
CA LEU A 4 0.66 6.68 -5.77
C LEU A 4 1.17 7.05 -7.17
N GLY A 5 1.10 6.10 -8.10
CA GLY A 5 1.51 6.30 -9.50
C GLY A 5 3.02 6.23 -9.76
N TYR A 6 3.83 5.74 -8.82
CA TYR A 6 5.25 5.48 -9.08
C TYR A 6 5.40 4.21 -9.92
N PRO A 7 6.27 4.21 -10.96
CA PRO A 7 6.67 2.98 -11.62
C PRO A 7 7.33 2.01 -10.62
N ASP A 8 7.19 0.71 -10.86
CA ASP A 8 7.73 -0.34 -9.97
C ASP A 8 9.22 -0.17 -9.68
N GLU A 9 10.02 0.28 -10.65
CA GLU A 9 11.46 0.55 -10.44
C GLU A 9 11.71 1.63 -9.39
N LYS A 10 10.89 2.69 -9.40
CA LYS A 10 10.99 3.77 -8.42
C LYS A 10 10.56 3.30 -7.04
N ILE A 11 9.56 2.42 -6.95
CA ILE A 11 9.15 1.74 -5.71
C ILE A 11 10.30 0.90 -5.15
N ARG A 12 10.93 0.05 -5.99
CA ARG A 12 12.07 -0.78 -5.57
C ARG A 12 13.22 0.06 -5.03
N ARG A 13 13.56 1.15 -5.73
CA ARG A 13 14.61 2.06 -5.31
C ARG A 13 14.29 2.70 -3.95
N ALA A 14 13.08 3.24 -3.78
CA ALA A 14 12.67 3.86 -2.52
C ALA A 14 12.64 2.88 -1.34
N CYS A 15 12.20 1.63 -1.54
CA CYS A 15 12.28 0.58 -0.53
C CYS A 15 13.73 0.32 -0.12
N ARG A 16 14.62 0.11 -1.09
CA ARG A 16 16.04 -0.18 -0.83
C ARG A 16 16.71 0.95 -0.06
N GLU A 17 16.56 2.18 -0.54
CA GLU A 17 17.13 3.37 0.11
C GLU A 17 16.57 3.53 1.53
N GLY A 18 15.28 3.25 1.75
CA GLY A 18 14.67 3.35 3.07
C GLY A 18 15.19 2.30 4.05
N VAL A 19 15.38 1.06 3.60
CA VAL A 19 15.98 -0.02 4.41
C VAL A 19 17.44 0.32 4.74
N GLU A 20 18.22 0.77 3.76
CA GLU A 20 19.62 1.20 3.96
C GLU A 20 19.74 2.36 4.96
N GLN A 21 18.74 3.24 5.00
CA GLN A 21 18.64 4.35 5.97
C GLN A 21 18.10 3.92 7.34
N GLY A 22 17.72 2.65 7.52
CA GLY A 22 17.23 2.12 8.78
C GLY A 22 15.76 2.46 9.08
N PHE A 23 14.95 2.79 8.08
CA PHE A 23 13.52 2.97 8.28
C PHE A 23 12.83 1.63 8.61
N SER A 24 12.01 1.63 9.66
CA SER A 24 11.23 0.46 10.09
C SER A 24 9.79 0.44 9.59
N ARG A 25 9.30 1.56 9.03
CA ARG A 25 7.90 1.76 8.62
C ARG A 25 7.81 2.33 7.21
N PHE A 26 6.97 1.73 6.40
CA PHE A 26 6.73 2.10 5.00
C PHE A 26 5.22 2.28 4.78
N GLU A 27 4.82 3.24 3.95
CA GLU A 27 3.41 3.52 3.66
C GLU A 27 3.15 3.47 2.15
N LEU A 28 2.14 2.69 1.74
CA LEU A 28 1.68 2.58 0.37
C LEU A 28 0.24 3.10 0.24
N LYS A 29 0.01 4.00 -0.72
CA LYS A 29 -1.34 4.46 -1.07
C LYS A 29 -1.97 3.50 -2.07
N VAL A 30 -3.19 3.08 -1.79
CA VAL A 30 -4.00 2.17 -2.62
C VAL A 30 -5.36 2.77 -2.94
N GLY A 31 -6.09 2.16 -3.87
CA GLY A 31 -7.50 2.43 -4.13
C GLY A 31 -7.83 3.03 -5.50
N LEU A 32 -6.85 3.17 -6.40
CA LEU A 32 -7.13 3.62 -7.77
C LEU A 32 -7.41 2.45 -8.72
N ASP A 33 -6.63 1.38 -8.61
CA ASP A 33 -6.77 0.17 -9.42
C ASP A 33 -6.34 -1.05 -8.60
N LEU A 34 -7.24 -2.04 -8.49
CA LEU A 34 -7.02 -3.23 -7.67
C LEU A 34 -5.81 -4.06 -8.16
N GLY A 35 -5.62 -4.16 -9.48
CA GLY A 35 -4.52 -4.92 -10.06
C GLY A 35 -3.18 -4.28 -9.70
N ASP A 36 -3.06 -2.98 -9.88
CA ASP A 36 -1.90 -2.20 -9.51
C ASP A 36 -1.65 -2.20 -8.01
N ASP A 37 -2.71 -2.10 -7.20
CA ASP A 37 -2.60 -2.15 -5.74
C ASP A 37 -2.05 -3.49 -5.26
N LEU A 38 -2.54 -4.61 -5.80
CA LEU A 38 -2.03 -5.94 -5.48
C LEU A 38 -0.57 -6.12 -5.90
N ARG A 39 -0.24 -5.76 -7.15
CA ARG A 39 1.14 -5.86 -7.66
C ARG A 39 2.12 -5.03 -6.83
N ARG A 40 1.78 -3.77 -6.54
CA ARG A 40 2.64 -2.87 -5.77
C ARG A 40 2.76 -3.27 -4.30
N THR A 41 1.68 -3.76 -3.68
CA THR A 41 1.71 -4.22 -2.29
C THR A 41 2.62 -5.44 -2.14
N ALA A 42 2.50 -6.42 -3.05
CA ALA A 42 3.37 -7.59 -3.06
C ALA A 42 4.85 -7.19 -3.27
N LEU A 43 5.10 -6.29 -4.22
CA LEU A 43 6.45 -5.78 -4.50
C LEU A 43 7.08 -5.10 -3.27
N VAL A 44 6.36 -4.20 -2.61
CA VAL A 44 6.86 -3.50 -1.42
C VAL A 44 7.13 -4.51 -0.30
N ARG A 45 6.24 -5.47 -0.08
CA ARG A 45 6.42 -6.50 0.95
C ARG A 45 7.69 -7.31 0.74
N ASP A 46 7.95 -7.75 -0.49
CA ASP A 46 9.14 -8.52 -0.86
C ASP A 46 10.42 -7.69 -0.63
N MET A 47 10.41 -6.43 -1.08
CA MET A 47 11.57 -5.54 -1.00
C MET A 47 11.98 -5.18 0.43
N ILE A 48 11.02 -4.95 1.33
CA ILE A 48 11.34 -4.56 2.71
C ILE A 48 11.45 -5.77 3.65
N GLY A 49 10.98 -6.96 3.26
CA GLY A 49 11.04 -8.18 4.10
C GLY A 49 10.14 -8.12 5.35
N PRO A 50 9.83 -9.25 6.01
CA PRO A 50 8.74 -9.37 6.99
C PRO A 50 8.87 -8.49 8.24
N GLU A 51 10.10 -8.15 8.65
CA GLU A 51 10.39 -7.40 9.89
C GLU A 51 9.92 -5.93 9.86
N HIS A 52 9.73 -5.36 8.66
CA HIS A 52 9.33 -3.97 8.50
C HIS A 52 7.81 -3.83 8.46
N THR A 53 7.31 -2.76 9.08
CA THR A 53 5.88 -2.44 9.08
C THR A 53 5.48 -1.83 7.74
N LEU A 54 4.52 -2.46 7.05
CA LEU A 54 3.88 -1.92 5.85
C LEU A 54 2.47 -1.39 6.21
N MET A 55 2.28 -0.08 6.07
CA MET A 55 1.00 0.59 6.26
C MET A 55 0.34 0.80 4.90
N ILE A 56 -0.96 0.52 4.84
CA ILE A 56 -1.77 0.71 3.64
C ILE A 56 -2.77 1.83 3.93
N ASP A 57 -2.80 2.85 3.09
CA ASP A 57 -3.78 3.93 3.19
C ASP A 57 -4.57 4.11 1.90
N GLY A 58 -5.88 4.27 2.04
CA GLY A 58 -6.81 4.40 0.91
C GLY A 58 -6.85 5.84 0.41
N ALA A 59 -6.64 6.04 -0.89
CA ALA A 59 -6.90 7.32 -1.52
C ALA A 59 -8.42 7.59 -1.52
N ALA A 60 -8.82 8.81 -1.12
CA ALA A 60 -10.23 9.21 -0.99
C ALA A 60 -11.09 9.11 -2.28
N GLY A 61 -10.48 8.80 -3.44
CA GLY A 61 -11.16 8.57 -4.72
C GLY A 61 -11.55 7.11 -5.00
N ALA A 62 -11.10 6.16 -4.17
CA ALA A 62 -11.48 4.76 -4.26
C ALA A 62 -12.93 4.60 -3.79
N THR A 63 -13.88 4.53 -4.71
CA THR A 63 -15.27 4.23 -4.37
C THR A 63 -15.33 2.84 -3.74
N SER A 64 -15.26 2.78 -2.41
CA SER A 64 -15.60 1.56 -1.69
C SER A 64 -17.05 1.22 -2.04
N PRO A 65 -17.40 -0.01 -2.47
CA PRO A 65 -18.80 -0.41 -2.50
C PRO A 65 -19.36 -0.15 -1.10
N PRO A 66 -20.59 0.42 -0.98
CA PRO A 66 -21.13 0.79 0.31
C PRO A 66 -21.08 -0.44 1.22
N ARG A 67 -20.41 -0.31 2.36
CA ARG A 67 -20.42 -1.36 3.39
C ARG A 67 -21.88 -1.72 3.62
N ARG A 68 -22.29 -2.94 3.26
CA ARG A 68 -23.60 -3.47 3.64
C ARG A 68 -23.66 -3.34 5.16
N GLN A 69 -24.43 -2.36 5.64
CA GLN A 69 -24.84 -2.36 7.04
C GLN A 69 -25.63 -3.65 7.20
N ALA A 70 -25.04 -4.61 7.90
CA ALA A 70 -25.77 -5.78 8.34
C ALA A 70 -26.90 -5.25 9.23
N HIS A 71 -28.13 -5.29 8.69
CA HIS A 71 -29.35 -5.08 9.45
C HIS A 71 -29.30 -6.03 10.65
N ARG A 72 -29.01 -5.49 11.84
CA ARG A 72 -29.38 -6.12 13.09
C ARG A 72 -30.78 -5.61 13.46
N SER A 73 -31.77 -6.45 13.22
CA SER A 73 -33.07 -6.48 13.89
C SER A 73 -33.36 -7.96 14.18
N PRO A 74 -34.19 -8.29 15.19
CA PRO A 74 -35.47 -7.66 15.48
C PRO A 74 -35.40 -6.49 16.47
#